data_AF-A0A0A1FMP6-F1
#
_entry.id   AF-A0A0A1FMP6-F1
#
_cell.length_a   1.000
_cell.length_b   1.000
_cell.length_c   1.000
_cell.angle_alpha   90.00
_cell.angle_beta   90.00
_cell.angle_gamma   90.00
#
_symmetry.space_group_name_H-M   'P 1'
#
loop_
_entity.id
_entity.type
_entity.pdbx_description
1 polymer ?
#
loop_
_entity_poly.entity_id
_entity_poly.type
_entity_poly.pdbx_seq_one_letter_code
_entity_poly.pdbx_strand_id
1 'polypeptide(L)' 'MTQQEFLRDAMRRLGMTREQFASRIGTNTHALNKWLQPSESQNFRHMTDVVWKFVGEILEREEK' A
#
# COMPACT_ATOMS: atom_id res chain seq x y z
N MET A 1 4.42 11.74 5.92
CA MET A 1 4.34 10.74 4.85
C MET A 1 2.87 10.42 4.62
N THR A 2 2.43 10.46 3.38
CA THR A 2 1.06 10.12 2.96
C THR A 2 0.92 8.62 2.71
N GLN A 3 -0.31 8.08 2.65
CA GLN A 3 -0.52 6.67 2.29
C GLN A 3 0.01 6.35 0.89
N GLN A 4 -0.07 7.30 -0.03
CA GLN A 4 0.37 7.14 -1.41
C GLN A 4 1.89 7.02 -1.47
N GLU A 5 2.61 7.89 -0.77
CA GLU A 5 4.06 7.83 -0.66
C GLU A 5 4.50 6.51 -0.03
N PHE A 6 3.87 6.13 1.09
CA PHE A 6 4.19 4.90 1.81
C PHE A 6 3.98 3.64 0.95
N LEU A 7 2.84 3.51 0.28
CA LEU A 7 2.53 2.35 -0.55
C LEU A 7 3.43 2.28 -1.80
N ARG A 8 3.76 3.42 -2.40
CA ARG A 8 4.69 3.48 -3.55
C ARG A 8 6.11 3.10 -3.14
N ASP A 9 6.57 3.57 -1.99
CA ASP A 9 7.87 3.18 -1.45
C ASP A 9 7.92 1.69 -1.12
N ALA A 10 6.87 1.16 -0.47
CA ALA A 10 6.76 -0.27 -0.16
C ALA A 10 6.85 -1.13 -1.43
N MET A 11 6.07 -0.81 -2.46
CA MET A 11 6.12 -1.53 -3.75
C MET A 11 7.51 -1.46 -4.38
N ARG A 12 8.16 -0.29 -4.34
CA ARG A 12 9.51 -0.09 -4.88
C ARG A 12 10.54 -0.93 -4.14
N ARG A 13 10.50 -0.95 -2.81
CA ARG A 13 11.42 -1.73 -1.96
C ARG A 13 11.26 -3.24 -2.15
N LEU A 14 10.03 -3.70 -2.32
CA LEU A 14 9.72 -5.11 -2.51
C LEU A 14 9.85 -5.56 -3.98
N GLY A 15 10.07 -4.65 -4.92
CA GLY A 15 10.14 -4.95 -6.35
C GLY A 15 8.83 -5.53 -6.91
N MET A 16 7.68 -5.19 -6.31
CA MET A 16 6.38 -5.78 -6.66
C MET A 16 5.53 -4.86 -7.54
N THR A 17 4.78 -5.44 -8.47
CA THR A 17 3.70 -4.73 -9.16
C THR A 17 2.53 -4.44 -8.21
N ARG A 18 1.59 -3.59 -8.62
CA ARG A 18 0.39 -3.30 -7.83
C ARG A 18 -0.43 -4.54 -7.53
N GLU A 19 -0.55 -5.46 -8.49
CA GLU A 19 -1.31 -6.70 -8.35
C GLU A 19 -0.63 -7.64 -7.36
N GLN A 20 0.68 -7.82 -7.49
CA GLN A 20 1.48 -8.64 -6.57
C GLN A 20 1.43 -8.08 -5.16
N PHE A 21 1.61 -6.77 -5.01
CA PHE A 21 1.58 -6.10 -3.73
C PHE A 21 0.20 -6.15 -3.07
N ALA A 22 -0.87 -5.89 -3.82
CA ALA A 22 -2.24 -6.01 -3.32
C ALA A 22 -2.52 -7.42 -2.78
N SER A 23 -2.16 -8.45 -3.54
CA SER A 23 -2.26 -9.85 -3.11
C SER A 23 -1.45 -10.11 -1.84
N ARG A 24 -0.19 -9.64 -1.80
CA ARG A 24 0.73 -9.83 -0.65
C ARG A 24 0.20 -9.23 0.64
N ILE A 25 -0.53 -8.11 0.56
CA ILE A 25 -1.09 -7.42 1.74
C ILE A 25 -2.54 -7.84 2.04
N GLY A 26 -3.07 -8.87 1.36
CA GLY A 26 -4.40 -9.43 1.60
C GLY A 26 -5.55 -8.53 1.11
N THR A 27 -5.32 -7.70 0.10
CA THR A 27 -6.35 -6.84 -0.52
C THR A 27 -6.47 -7.10 -2.02
N ASN A 28 -7.40 -6.40 -2.69
CA ASN A 28 -7.51 -6.43 -4.14
C ASN A 28 -6.89 -5.16 -4.77
N THR A 29 -6.49 -5.26 -6.04
CA THR A 29 -5.85 -4.15 -6.77
C THR A 29 -6.74 -2.91 -6.86
N HIS A 30 -8.06 -3.08 -6.87
CA HIS A 30 -9.00 -1.96 -6.90
C HIS A 30 -8.97 -1.12 -5.61
N ALA A 31 -8.96 -1.78 -4.45
CA ALA A 31 -8.81 -1.12 -3.15
C ALA A 31 -7.46 -0.39 -3.06
N LEU A 32 -6.37 -1.06 -3.46
CA LEU A 32 -5.06 -0.42 -3.54
C LEU A 32 -5.06 0.82 -4.45
N ASN A 33 -5.71 0.73 -5.62
CA ASN A 33 -5.81 1.87 -6.54
C ASN A 33 -6.59 3.05 -5.95
N LYS A 34 -7.62 2.80 -5.13
CA LYS A 34 -8.34 3.85 -4.39
C LYS A 34 -7.47 4.50 -3.32
N TRP A 35 -6.63 3.71 -2.65
CA TRP A 35 -5.67 4.24 -1.68
C TRP A 35 -4.56 5.07 -2.33
N LEU A 36 -4.22 4.79 -3.57
CA LEU A 36 -3.21 5.52 -4.35
C LEU A 36 -3.74 6.77 -5.06
N GLN A 37 -5.05 7.05 -4.99
CA GLN A 37 -5.63 8.28 -5.55
C GLN A 37 -5.14 9.52 -4.81
N PRO A 38 -5.08 10.71 -5.45
CA PRO A 38 -4.92 11.99 -4.76
C PRO A 38 -6.02 12.18 -3.71
N SER A 39 -5.72 12.88 -2.61
CA SER A 39 -6.67 13.13 -1.51
C SER A 39 -7.93 13.89 -1.94
N GLU A 40 -7.83 14.66 -3.01
CA GLU A 40 -8.89 15.50 -3.57
C GLU A 40 -9.82 14.68 -4.50
N SER A 41 -9.45 13.44 -4.83
CA SER A 41 -10.23 12.58 -5.71
C SER A 41 -11.46 12.03 -4.99
N GLN A 42 -12.62 12.06 -5.66
CA GLN A 42 -13.84 11.42 -5.14
C GLN A 42 -13.69 9.89 -4.96
N ASN A 43 -12.74 9.29 -5.64
CA ASN A 43 -12.44 7.85 -5.54
C ASN A 43 -11.40 7.53 -4.46
N PHE A 44 -10.85 8.55 -3.79
CA PHE A 44 -9.92 8.36 -2.70
C PHE A 44 -10.58 7.62 -1.54
N ARG A 45 -9.84 6.67 -0.98
CA ARG A 45 -10.23 5.98 0.24
C ARG A 45 -9.05 5.98 1.19
N HIS A 46 -9.33 6.22 2.46
CA HIS A 46 -8.34 6.06 3.50
C HIS A 46 -8.01 4.58 3.68
N MET A 47 -6.72 4.30 3.79
CA MET A 47 -6.24 2.99 4.23
C MET A 47 -6.43 2.88 5.75
N THR A 48 -6.88 1.71 6.23
CA THR A 48 -7.10 1.48 7.66
C THR A 48 -5.76 1.30 8.40
N ASP A 49 -5.74 1.62 9.70
CA ASP A 49 -4.54 1.51 10.55
C ASP A 49 -3.94 0.10 10.57
N VAL A 50 -4.78 -0.92 10.42
CA VAL A 50 -4.33 -2.33 10.36
C VAL A 50 -3.46 -2.57 9.13
N VAL A 51 -3.84 -2.04 7.97
CA VAL A 51 -3.06 -2.23 6.74
C VAL A 51 -1.76 -1.44 6.81
N TRP A 52 -1.77 -0.24 7.42
CA TRP A 52 -0.55 0.53 7.69
C TRP A 52 0.47 -0.29 8.48
N LYS A 53 0.04 -0.84 9.63
CA LYS A 53 0.91 -1.67 10.48
C LYS A 53 1.39 -2.90 9.75
N PHE A 54 0.50 -3.60 9.05
CA PHE A 54 0.84 -4.83 8.35
C PHE A 54 1.88 -4.62 7.25
N VAL A 55 1.75 -3.56 6.44
CA VAL A 55 2.76 -3.23 5.43
C VAL A 55 4.09 -2.87 6.09
N GLY A 56 4.07 -2.12 7.19
CA GLY A 56 5.26 -1.80 7.97
C GLY A 56 5.99 -3.07 8.44
N GLU A 57 5.26 -4.02 9.02
CA GLU A 57 5.82 -5.30 9.48
C GLU A 57 6.40 -6.14 8.33
N ILE A 58 5.80 -6.09 7.12
CA ILE A 58 6.37 -6.75 5.94
C ILE A 58 7.73 -6.12 5.60
N LEU A 59 7.79 -4.79 5.54
CA LEU A 59 9.02 -4.07 5.17
C LEU A 59 10.15 -4.29 6.19
N GLU A 60 9.84 -4.30 7.48
CA GLU A 60 10.81 -4.58 8.55
C GLU A 60 11.38 -6.00 8.49
N ARG A 61 10.61 -6.97 7.98
CA ARG A 61 11.05 -8.36 7.83
C ARG A 61 11.98 -8.56 6.63
N GLU A 62 11.76 -7.83 5.54
CA GLU A 62 12.54 -7.95 4.30
C GLU A 62 13.85 -7.14 4.35
N GLU A 63 14.01 -6.24 5.32
CA GLU A 63 15.28 -5.55 5.62
C GLU A 63 16.24 -6.37 6.50
N LYS A 64 15.83 -7.55 6.97
CA LYS A 64 16.65 -8.47 7.78
C LYS A 64 17.18 -9.62 6.93
#